data_AF-A0A6L7CKZ1-F1
#
_entry.id   AF-A0A6L7CKZ1-F1
#
_cell.length_a   1.000
_cell.length_b   1.000
_cell.length_c   1.000
_cell.angle_alpha   90.00
_cell.angle_beta   90.00
_cell.angle_gamma   90.00
#
_symmetry.space_group_name_H-M   'P 1'
#
loop_
_entity.id
_entity.type
_entity.pdbx_description
1 polymer ?
#
loop_
_entity_poly.entity_id
_entity_poly.type
_entity_poly.pdbx_seq_one_letter_code
_entity_poly.pdbx_strand_id
1 'polypeptide(L)'
;IDGAQKQLDRLSQLAPSSNAYKSSRTTMLLSTPDGRQALQQARLQATTGHAEEAVASYNKLFNGAPPGGDIAVEYWSTVAKIPARRGEAINQLKRINADAPGNTGLQNNLALLLFSSDRRDEGFAVLEQMAKSNAGREGASKIWYGQIKDMPVSDASVSALKKYLSIFSDGDSVAAAQSQLAEQQKQLADPAFRARAQGLAAVDSGM
;
A
#
# COMPACT_ATOMS: atom_id res chain seq x y z
N ILE A 1 -22.28 13.48 27.88
CA ILE A 1 -22.55 12.37 26.94
C ILE A 1 -23.90 12.58 26.25
N ASP A 2 -24.92 13.08 26.95
CA ASP A 2 -26.27 13.36 26.43
C ASP A 2 -26.35 14.27 25.19
N GLY A 3 -25.52 15.32 25.10
CA GLY A 3 -25.52 16.21 23.93
C GLY A 3 -24.99 15.54 22.65
N ALA A 4 -23.98 14.67 22.77
CA ALA A 4 -23.43 13.94 21.64
C ALA A 4 -24.40 12.87 21.14
N GLN A 5 -25.09 12.16 22.04
CA GLN A 5 -26.12 11.19 21.68
C GLN A 5 -27.29 11.86 20.93
N LYS A 6 -27.83 12.96 21.46
CA LYS A 6 -28.93 13.70 20.81
C LYS A 6 -28.58 14.18 19.41
N GLN A 7 -27.34 14.64 19.21
CA GLN A 7 -26.87 15.07 17.90
C GLN A 7 -26.71 13.88 16.93
N LEU A 8 -26.23 12.74 17.43
CA LEU A 8 -26.13 11.52 16.64
C LEU A 8 -27.52 11.01 16.23
N ASP A 9 -28.50 11.03 17.13
CA ASP A 9 -29.89 10.65 16.85
C ASP A 9 -30.50 11.55 15.76
N ARG A 10 -30.28 12.87 15.85
CA ARG A 10 -30.73 13.81 14.81
C ARG A 10 -30.07 13.52 13.47
N LEU A 11 -28.76 13.26 13.43
CA LEU A 11 -28.05 12.90 12.21
C LEU A 11 -28.57 11.58 11.61
N SER A 12 -28.94 10.60 12.45
CA SER A 12 -29.53 9.33 12.00
C SER A 12 -30.85 9.52 11.26
N GLN A 13 -31.66 10.50 11.66
CA GLN A 13 -32.96 10.77 11.05
C GLN A 13 -32.83 11.59 9.76
N LEU A 14 -31.93 12.59 9.76
CA LEU A 14 -31.78 13.53 8.65
C LEU A 14 -30.91 12.99 7.51
N ALA A 15 -29.84 12.25 7.85
CA ALA A 15 -28.86 11.80 6.87
C ALA A 15 -28.21 10.46 7.29
N PRO A 16 -28.97 9.35 7.38
CA PRO A 16 -28.51 8.05 7.88
C PRO A 16 -27.37 7.43 7.06
N SER A 17 -27.21 7.83 5.80
CA SER A 17 -26.12 7.36 4.92
C SER A 17 -24.89 8.26 4.93
N SER A 18 -24.94 9.43 5.58
CA SER A 18 -23.86 10.43 5.54
C SER A 18 -22.59 9.97 6.23
N ASN A 19 -21.44 10.41 5.71
CA ASN A 19 -20.14 10.15 6.33
C ASN A 19 -20.05 10.79 7.73
N ALA A 20 -20.66 11.97 7.92
CA ALA A 20 -20.72 12.62 9.23
C ALA A 20 -21.41 11.75 10.29
N TYR A 21 -22.58 11.20 9.96
CA TYR A 21 -23.29 10.28 10.86
C TYR A 21 -22.46 9.03 11.18
N LYS A 22 -21.91 8.36 10.15
CA LYS A 22 -21.10 7.15 10.32
C LYS A 22 -19.85 7.42 11.17
N SER A 23 -19.14 8.52 10.92
CA SER A 23 -17.96 8.91 11.69
C SER A 23 -18.30 9.23 13.14
N SER A 24 -19.36 10.02 13.40
CA SER A 24 -19.80 10.32 14.76
C SER A 24 -20.22 9.07 15.53
N ARG A 25 -20.90 8.12 14.87
CA ARG A 25 -21.25 6.82 15.46
C ARG A 25 -19.99 6.05 15.87
N THR A 26 -19.00 5.97 14.99
CA THR A 26 -17.71 5.31 15.26
C THR A 26 -16.99 5.95 16.44
N THR A 27 -16.88 7.30 16.48
CA THR A 27 -16.26 8.00 17.60
C THR A 27 -16.98 7.71 18.92
N MET A 28 -18.31 7.74 18.92
CA MET A 28 -19.09 7.48 20.13
C MET A 28 -18.93 6.03 20.60
N LEU A 29 -18.98 5.06 19.68
CA LEU A 29 -18.75 3.66 19.98
C LEU A 29 -17.38 3.43 20.64
N LEU A 30 -16.32 4.00 20.07
CA LEU A 30 -14.95 3.84 20.58
C LEU A 30 -14.67 4.67 21.85
N SER A 31 -15.57 5.56 22.25
CA SER A 31 -15.51 6.23 23.55
C SER A 31 -15.90 5.31 24.72
N THR A 32 -16.59 4.20 24.44
CA THR A 32 -17.00 3.20 25.45
C THR A 32 -15.90 2.15 25.71
N PRO A 33 -15.81 1.56 26.92
CA PRO A 33 -14.93 0.44 27.19
C PRO A 33 -15.18 -0.76 26.26
N ASP A 34 -16.45 -1.13 26.05
CA ASP A 34 -16.84 -2.27 25.22
C ASP A 34 -16.43 -2.09 23.75
N GLY A 35 -16.66 -0.88 23.20
CA GLY A 35 -16.24 -0.57 21.83
C GLY A 35 -14.72 -0.64 21.65
N ARG A 36 -13.95 -0.18 22.64
CA ARG A 36 -12.48 -0.34 22.62
C ARG A 36 -12.06 -1.79 22.72
N GLN A 37 -12.68 -2.57 23.61
CA GLN A 37 -12.37 -3.99 23.77
C GLN A 37 -12.64 -4.78 22.49
N ALA A 38 -13.80 -4.55 21.86
CA ALA A 38 -14.16 -5.19 20.60
C ALA A 38 -13.20 -4.82 19.47
N LEU A 39 -12.75 -3.55 19.39
CA LEU A 39 -11.73 -3.14 18.43
C LEU A 39 -10.39 -3.86 18.65
N GLN A 40 -9.95 -3.97 19.91
CA GLN A 40 -8.71 -4.68 20.23
C GLN A 40 -8.78 -6.17 19.89
N GLN A 41 -9.94 -6.81 20.11
CA GLN A 41 -10.17 -8.19 19.69
C GLN A 41 -10.05 -8.36 18.16
N ALA A 42 -10.69 -7.48 17.38
CA ALA A 42 -10.57 -7.50 15.92
C ALA A 42 -9.12 -7.31 15.45
N ARG A 43 -8.38 -6.40 16.09
CA ARG A 43 -6.95 -6.17 15.81
C ARG A 43 -6.09 -7.39 16.14
N LEU A 44 -6.34 -8.06 17.28
CA LEU A 44 -5.63 -9.28 17.64
C LEU A 44 -5.86 -10.40 16.62
N GLN A 45 -7.11 -10.59 16.17
CA GLN A 45 -7.41 -11.55 15.11
C GLN A 45 -6.67 -11.18 13.80
N ALA A 46 -6.64 -9.90 13.44
CA ALA A 46 -5.97 -9.43 12.24
C ALA A 46 -4.45 -9.64 12.27
N THR A 47 -3.82 -9.51 13.44
CA THR A 47 -2.36 -9.68 13.61
C THR A 47 -1.96 -11.15 13.76
N THR A 48 -2.83 -12.00 14.28
CA THR A 48 -2.59 -13.44 14.46
C THR A 48 -2.94 -14.30 13.24
N GLY A 49 -3.30 -13.67 12.11
CA GLY A 49 -3.55 -14.36 10.84
C GLY A 49 -5.02 -14.73 10.58
N HIS A 50 -5.92 -14.46 11.51
CA HIS A 50 -7.35 -14.75 11.41
C HIS A 50 -8.09 -13.62 10.67
N ALA A 51 -7.73 -13.38 9.41
CA ALA A 51 -8.20 -12.23 8.65
C ALA A 51 -9.73 -12.21 8.45
N GLU A 52 -10.36 -13.35 8.16
CA GLU A 52 -11.81 -13.45 7.98
C GLU A 52 -12.58 -13.14 9.26
N GLU A 53 -12.11 -13.70 10.39
CA GLU A 53 -12.70 -13.44 11.71
C GLU A 53 -12.54 -11.98 12.13
N ALA A 54 -11.36 -11.40 11.89
CA ALA A 54 -11.12 -9.99 12.15
C ALA A 54 -12.07 -9.10 11.35
N VAL A 55 -12.27 -9.39 10.06
CA VAL A 55 -13.21 -8.67 9.20
C VAL A 55 -14.66 -8.83 9.71
N ALA A 56 -15.05 -10.02 10.16
CA ALA A 56 -16.36 -10.24 10.78
C ALA A 56 -16.52 -9.41 12.08
N SER A 57 -15.50 -9.38 12.93
CA SER A 57 -15.48 -8.57 14.16
C SER A 57 -15.57 -7.08 13.86
N TYR A 58 -14.82 -6.58 12.87
CA TYR A 58 -14.93 -5.20 12.40
C TYR A 58 -16.33 -4.88 11.87
N ASN A 59 -16.90 -5.75 11.04
CA ASN A 59 -18.24 -5.56 10.49
C ASN A 59 -19.30 -5.52 11.59
N LYS A 60 -19.19 -6.38 12.60
CA LYS A 60 -20.07 -6.37 13.78
C LYS A 60 -19.92 -5.07 14.56
N LEU A 61 -18.69 -4.60 14.76
CA LEU A 61 -18.42 -3.38 15.50
C LEU A 61 -18.95 -2.14 14.79
N PHE A 62 -18.64 -1.98 13.50
CA PHE A 62 -18.94 -0.75 12.75
C PHE A 62 -20.23 -0.80 11.93
N ASN A 63 -20.94 -1.93 11.95
CA ASN A 63 -22.08 -2.23 11.08
C ASN A 63 -21.70 -2.08 9.60
N GLY A 64 -20.68 -2.85 9.19
CA GLY A 64 -20.05 -2.83 7.87
C GLY A 64 -18.68 -2.14 7.86
N ALA A 65 -18.21 -1.78 6.66
CA ALA A 65 -16.91 -1.14 6.48
C ALA A 65 -16.89 0.27 7.10
N PRO A 66 -15.82 0.65 7.83
CA PRO A 66 -15.65 2.00 8.36
C PRO A 66 -15.66 3.06 7.24
N PRO A 67 -16.25 4.26 7.48
CA PRO A 67 -16.45 5.27 6.44
C PRO A 67 -15.17 6.01 6.03
N GLY A 68 -14.10 5.97 6.83
CA GLY A 68 -12.85 6.69 6.54
C GLY A 68 -11.87 6.71 7.72
N GLY A 69 -10.77 7.45 7.53
CA GLY A 69 -9.69 7.60 8.52
C GLY A 69 -8.85 6.33 8.68
N ASP A 70 -7.99 6.32 9.71
CA ASP A 70 -7.03 5.24 9.95
C ASP A 70 -7.70 3.88 10.14
N ILE A 71 -8.89 3.85 10.74
CA ILE A 71 -9.66 2.61 10.94
C ILE A 71 -10.09 2.01 9.59
N ALA A 72 -10.43 2.82 8.58
CA ALA A 72 -10.74 2.31 7.25
C ALA A 72 -9.49 1.71 6.59
N VAL A 73 -8.31 2.32 6.80
CA VAL A 73 -7.03 1.76 6.34
C VAL A 73 -6.76 0.42 7.01
N GLU A 74 -6.92 0.32 8.34
CA GLU A 74 -6.76 -0.93 9.09
C GLU A 74 -7.71 -2.03 8.60
N TYR A 75 -8.99 -1.70 8.42
CA TYR A 75 -10.01 -2.63 7.93
C TYR A 75 -9.65 -3.16 6.54
N TRP A 76 -9.41 -2.29 5.56
CA TRP A 76 -9.11 -2.73 4.19
C TRP A 76 -7.75 -3.41 4.08
N SER A 77 -6.76 -3.04 4.89
CA SER A 77 -5.50 -3.78 5.00
C SER A 77 -5.71 -5.19 5.53
N THR A 78 -6.68 -5.39 6.43
CA THR A 78 -7.08 -6.72 6.92
C THR A 78 -7.83 -7.50 5.85
N VAL A 79 -8.76 -6.88 5.12
CA VAL A 79 -9.47 -7.51 3.99
C VAL A 79 -8.49 -7.95 2.90
N ALA A 80 -7.42 -7.18 2.64
CA ALA A 80 -6.39 -7.51 1.65
C ALA A 80 -5.64 -8.83 1.94
N LYS A 81 -5.65 -9.29 3.21
CA LYS A 81 -5.08 -10.59 3.60
C LYS A 81 -5.95 -11.77 3.14
N ILE A 82 -7.22 -11.55 2.80
CA ILE A 82 -8.13 -12.56 2.27
C ILE A 82 -7.96 -12.62 0.74
N PRO A 83 -7.42 -13.71 0.16
CA PRO A 83 -7.08 -13.75 -1.27
C PRO A 83 -8.25 -13.42 -2.20
N ALA A 84 -9.43 -13.98 -1.93
CA ALA A 84 -10.64 -13.75 -2.72
C ALA A 84 -11.12 -12.29 -2.70
N ARG A 85 -10.73 -11.50 -1.70
CA ARG A 85 -11.14 -10.10 -1.53
C ARG A 85 -10.00 -9.09 -1.71
N ARG A 86 -8.80 -9.56 -2.07
CA ARG A 86 -7.62 -8.70 -2.19
C ARG A 86 -7.79 -7.59 -3.22
N GLY A 87 -8.39 -7.89 -4.38
CA GLY A 87 -8.64 -6.89 -5.42
C GLY A 87 -9.58 -5.78 -4.96
N GLU A 88 -10.66 -6.14 -4.24
CA GLU A 88 -11.59 -5.19 -3.62
C GLU A 88 -10.85 -4.26 -2.65
N ALA A 89 -10.07 -4.85 -1.74
CA ALA A 89 -9.32 -4.11 -0.73
C ALA A 89 -8.31 -3.14 -1.32
N ILE A 90 -7.54 -3.55 -2.34
CA ILE A 90 -6.59 -2.67 -3.03
C ILE A 90 -7.33 -1.47 -3.64
N ASN A 91 -8.47 -1.69 -4.28
CA ASN A 91 -9.23 -0.59 -4.89
C ASN A 91 -9.73 0.40 -3.84
N GLN A 92 -10.11 -0.07 -2.65
CA GLN A 92 -10.52 0.80 -1.55
C GLN A 92 -9.35 1.57 -0.93
N LEU A 93 -8.21 0.90 -0.70
CA LEU A 93 -6.98 1.54 -0.21
C LEU A 93 -6.47 2.61 -1.19
N LYS A 94 -6.59 2.38 -2.51
CA LYS A 94 -6.31 3.40 -3.53
C LYS A 94 -7.19 4.63 -3.39
N ARG A 95 -8.51 4.46 -3.17
CA ARG A 95 -9.43 5.59 -2.96
C ARG A 95 -9.04 6.37 -1.70
N ILE A 96 -8.77 5.67 -0.60
CA ILE A 96 -8.35 6.31 0.65
C ILE A 96 -7.04 7.10 0.45
N ASN A 97 -6.06 6.55 -0.27
CA ASN A 97 -4.80 7.25 -0.56
C ASN A 97 -4.99 8.48 -1.48
N ALA A 98 -5.99 8.47 -2.35
CA ALA A 98 -6.34 9.63 -3.18
C ALA A 98 -7.01 10.74 -2.35
N ASP A 99 -7.87 10.37 -1.39
CA ASP A 99 -8.59 11.32 -0.53
C ASP A 99 -7.67 11.92 0.56
N ALA A 100 -6.68 11.15 1.03
CA ALA A 100 -5.74 11.56 2.07
C ALA A 100 -4.28 11.30 1.64
N PRO A 101 -3.74 12.11 0.71
CA PRO A 101 -2.36 11.95 0.26
C PRO A 101 -1.37 12.24 1.39
N GLY A 102 -0.29 11.47 1.45
CA GLY A 102 0.81 11.66 2.42
C GLY A 102 0.78 10.74 3.63
N ASN A 103 -0.22 9.84 3.74
CA ASN A 103 -0.13 8.72 4.68
C ASN A 103 0.91 7.70 4.17
N THR A 104 2.15 7.84 4.61
CA THR A 104 3.29 7.03 4.16
C THR A 104 3.15 5.55 4.53
N GLY A 105 2.52 5.24 5.67
CA GLY A 105 2.22 3.87 6.09
C GLY A 105 1.22 3.18 5.14
N LEU A 106 0.15 3.88 4.77
CA LEU A 106 -0.81 3.41 3.75
C LEU A 106 -0.12 3.22 2.40
N GLN A 107 0.67 4.19 1.94
CA GLN A 107 1.35 4.12 0.65
C GLN A 107 2.34 2.95 0.58
N ASN A 108 3.12 2.73 1.64
CA ASN A 108 4.02 1.58 1.74
C ASN A 108 3.25 0.25 1.60
N ASN A 109 2.23 0.06 2.45
CA ASN A 109 1.43 -1.17 2.41
C ASN A 109 0.74 -1.36 1.04
N LEU A 110 0.17 -0.30 0.48
CA LEU A 110 -0.50 -0.33 -0.82
C LEU A 110 0.48 -0.71 -1.95
N ALA A 111 1.69 -0.15 -1.97
CA ALA A 111 2.70 -0.51 -2.95
C ALA A 111 3.08 -2.00 -2.87
N LEU A 112 3.32 -2.53 -1.66
CA LEU A 112 3.61 -3.95 -1.46
C LEU A 112 2.46 -4.87 -1.89
N LEU A 113 1.22 -4.47 -1.61
CA LEU A 113 0.03 -5.19 -2.06
C LEU A 113 -0.12 -5.19 -3.59
N LEU A 114 0.22 -4.09 -4.23
CA LEU A 114 0.19 -3.97 -5.70
C LEU A 114 1.25 -4.85 -6.35
N PHE A 115 2.49 -4.85 -5.86
CA PHE A 115 3.54 -5.74 -6.37
C PHE A 115 3.21 -7.22 -6.17
N SER A 116 2.69 -7.61 -5.00
CA SER A 116 2.30 -9.00 -4.74
C SER A 116 1.03 -9.45 -5.48
N SER A 117 0.33 -8.53 -6.13
CA SER A 117 -0.85 -8.80 -6.96
C SER A 117 -0.60 -8.60 -8.46
N ASP A 118 0.66 -8.60 -8.88
CA ASP A 118 1.10 -8.41 -10.27
C ASP A 118 0.63 -7.09 -10.91
N ARG A 119 0.46 -6.04 -10.09
CA ARG A 119 0.05 -4.69 -10.52
C ARG A 119 1.23 -3.73 -10.43
N ARG A 120 2.34 -4.08 -11.08
CA ARG A 120 3.65 -3.42 -10.89
C ARG A 120 3.64 -1.93 -11.21
N ASP A 121 3.02 -1.53 -12.32
CA ASP A 121 2.97 -0.12 -12.75
C ASP A 121 2.25 0.75 -11.71
N GLU A 122 1.15 0.24 -11.15
CA GLU A 122 0.43 0.92 -10.08
C GLU A 122 1.26 0.98 -8.79
N GLY A 123 1.99 -0.08 -8.47
CA GLY A 123 2.91 -0.11 -7.33
C GLY A 123 3.97 0.99 -7.44
N PHE A 124 4.61 1.13 -8.60
CA PHE A 124 5.57 2.21 -8.83
C PHE A 124 4.93 3.59 -8.77
N ALA A 125 3.72 3.78 -9.31
CA ALA A 125 3.02 5.07 -9.20
C ALA A 125 2.75 5.48 -7.75
N VAL A 126 2.43 4.53 -6.86
CA VAL A 126 2.29 4.79 -5.42
C VAL A 126 3.64 5.16 -4.78
N LEU A 127 4.73 4.50 -5.15
CA LEU A 127 6.07 4.86 -4.67
C LEU A 127 6.51 6.25 -5.15
N GLU A 128 6.19 6.63 -6.39
CA GLU A 128 6.41 7.99 -6.91
C GLU A 128 5.66 9.02 -6.08
N GLN A 129 4.40 8.75 -5.71
CA GLN A 129 3.63 9.62 -4.82
C GLN A 129 4.25 9.71 -3.42
N MET A 130 4.67 8.57 -2.87
CA MET A 130 5.31 8.49 -1.54
C MET A 130 6.62 9.27 -1.49
N ALA A 131 7.41 9.23 -2.56
CA ALA A 131 8.70 9.92 -2.70
C ALA A 131 8.60 11.45 -2.78
N LYS A 132 7.41 11.99 -3.07
CA LYS A 132 7.15 13.45 -3.03
C LYS A 132 7.23 14.02 -1.60
N SER A 133 7.08 13.17 -0.59
CA SER A 133 7.22 13.57 0.82
C SER A 133 8.59 13.17 1.38
N ASN A 134 9.19 14.02 2.20
CA ASN A 134 10.46 13.69 2.87
C ASN A 134 10.33 12.44 3.75
N ALA A 135 9.22 12.31 4.48
CA ALA A 135 8.94 11.17 5.36
C ALA A 135 8.77 9.84 4.60
N GLY A 136 8.31 9.89 3.34
CA GLY A 136 8.08 8.70 2.53
C GLY A 136 9.24 8.34 1.61
N ARG A 137 10.16 9.26 1.35
CA ARG A 137 11.20 9.12 0.32
C ARG A 137 12.12 7.92 0.55
N GLU A 138 12.64 7.75 1.75
CA GLU A 138 13.55 6.64 2.06
C GLU A 138 12.84 5.28 1.94
N GLY A 139 11.63 5.16 2.50
CA GLY A 139 10.82 3.94 2.39
C GLY A 139 10.48 3.61 0.94
N ALA A 140 10.08 4.61 0.16
CA ALA A 140 9.77 4.44 -1.25
C ALA A 140 11.00 3.99 -2.06
N SER A 141 12.15 4.62 -1.80
CA SER A 141 13.44 4.30 -2.40
C SER A 141 13.81 2.83 -2.17
N LYS A 142 13.74 2.38 -0.91
CA LYS A 142 14.06 1.00 -0.53
C LYS A 142 13.18 -0.03 -1.24
N ILE A 143 11.86 0.21 -1.29
CA ILE A 143 10.92 -0.71 -1.94
C ILE A 143 11.17 -0.72 -3.46
N TRP A 144 11.33 0.45 -4.07
CA TRP A 144 11.58 0.57 -5.51
C TRP A 144 12.85 -0.19 -5.90
N TYR A 145 13.96 0.07 -5.20
CA TYR A 145 15.21 -0.61 -5.47
C TYR A 145 15.07 -2.13 -5.28
N GLY A 146 14.34 -2.57 -4.25
CA GLY A 146 13.99 -3.98 -4.05
C GLY A 146 13.28 -4.64 -5.23
N GLN A 147 12.49 -3.88 -6.01
CA GLN A 147 11.80 -4.40 -7.20
C GLN A 147 12.70 -4.54 -8.44
N ILE A 148 13.85 -3.85 -8.47
CA ILE A 148 14.73 -3.78 -9.65
C ILE A 148 16.09 -4.44 -9.44
N LYS A 149 16.56 -4.59 -8.19
CA LYS A 149 17.91 -5.07 -7.87
C LYS A 149 18.19 -6.49 -8.40
N ASP A 150 17.17 -7.33 -8.48
CA ASP A 150 17.29 -8.74 -8.89
C ASP A 150 16.94 -8.95 -10.38
N MET A 151 16.70 -7.87 -11.14
CA MET A 151 16.49 -7.99 -12.59
C MET A 151 17.75 -8.51 -13.28
N PRO A 152 17.63 -9.49 -14.20
CA PRO A 152 18.75 -9.92 -15.04
C PRO A 152 19.36 -8.75 -15.80
N VAL A 153 20.69 -8.76 -15.93
CA VAL A 153 21.42 -7.71 -16.62
C VAL A 153 20.96 -7.61 -18.07
N SER A 154 20.37 -6.48 -18.42
CA SER A 154 19.73 -6.22 -19.70
C SER A 154 19.58 -4.72 -19.95
N ASP A 155 19.20 -4.33 -21.17
CA ASP A 155 18.85 -2.93 -21.47
C ASP A 155 17.63 -2.46 -20.63
N ALA A 156 16.76 -3.39 -20.21
CA ALA A 156 15.62 -3.12 -19.35
C ALA A 156 16.04 -2.84 -17.89
N SER A 157 16.96 -3.62 -17.31
CA SER A 157 17.46 -3.38 -15.95
C SER A 157 18.24 -2.07 -15.85
N VAL A 158 19.03 -1.73 -16.87
CA VAL A 158 19.72 -0.44 -16.97
C VAL A 158 18.72 0.72 -17.03
N SER A 159 17.66 0.59 -17.85
CA SER A 159 16.60 1.60 -17.93
C SER A 159 15.86 1.77 -16.59
N ALA A 160 15.58 0.67 -15.88
CA ALA A 160 14.94 0.69 -14.58
C ALA A 160 15.81 1.38 -13.50
N LEU A 161 17.11 1.08 -13.46
CA LEU A 161 18.07 1.73 -12.56
C LEU A 161 18.20 3.22 -12.85
N LYS A 162 18.26 3.62 -14.13
CA LYS A 162 18.27 5.05 -14.53
C LYS A 162 16.99 5.76 -14.11
N LYS A 163 15.82 5.15 -14.30
CA LYS A 163 14.54 5.73 -13.83
C LYS A 163 14.56 5.93 -12.32
N TYR A 164 14.98 4.92 -11.57
CA TYR A 164 15.11 5.00 -10.11
C TYR A 164 16.04 6.16 -9.68
N LEU A 165 17.24 6.25 -10.26
CA LEU A 165 18.22 7.31 -9.94
C LEU A 165 17.78 8.72 -10.38
N SER A 166 16.80 8.84 -11.27
CA SER A 166 16.21 10.14 -11.63
C SER A 166 15.22 10.66 -10.58
N ILE A 167 14.69 9.78 -9.72
CA ILE A 167 13.69 10.09 -8.70
C ILE A 167 14.34 10.21 -7.32
N PHE A 168 15.33 9.37 -7.02
CA PHE A 168 16.01 9.30 -5.74
C PHE A 168 17.47 9.73 -5.86
N SER A 169 17.87 10.71 -5.05
CA SER A 169 19.18 11.37 -5.12
C SER A 169 20.16 10.97 -4.01
N ASP A 170 19.66 10.38 -2.92
CA ASP A 170 20.44 10.08 -1.71
C ASP A 170 19.97 8.80 -1.00
N GLY A 171 20.80 8.32 -0.05
CA GLY A 171 20.56 7.14 0.76
C GLY A 171 21.24 5.85 0.26
N ASP A 172 21.29 4.83 1.11
CA ASP A 172 22.03 3.59 0.84
C ASP A 172 21.58 2.87 -0.42
N SER A 173 20.26 2.86 -0.69
CA SER A 173 19.71 2.24 -1.90
C SER A 173 20.14 3.00 -3.17
N VAL A 174 20.37 4.31 -3.10
CA VAL A 174 20.89 5.11 -4.23
C VAL A 174 22.35 4.78 -4.51
N ALA A 175 23.19 4.71 -3.48
CA ALA A 175 24.59 4.32 -3.63
C ALA A 175 24.72 2.90 -4.23
N ALA A 176 23.89 1.95 -3.75
CA ALA A 176 23.85 0.61 -4.29
C ALA A 176 23.40 0.58 -5.77
N ALA A 177 22.34 1.33 -6.12
CA ALA A 177 21.85 1.42 -7.49
C ALA A 177 22.87 2.08 -8.45
N GLN A 178 23.63 3.08 -8.01
CA GLN A 178 24.71 3.69 -8.81
C GLN A 178 25.80 2.67 -9.12
N SER A 179 26.24 1.92 -8.10
CA SER A 179 27.24 0.85 -8.28
C SER A 179 26.74 -0.25 -9.22
N GLN A 180 25.50 -0.71 -9.02
CA GLN A 180 24.88 -1.72 -9.88
C GLN A 180 24.74 -1.24 -11.32
N LEU A 181 24.34 0.02 -11.54
CA LEU A 181 24.23 0.59 -12.88
C LEU A 181 25.60 0.60 -13.60
N ALA A 182 26.66 1.05 -12.92
CA ALA A 182 28.00 1.08 -13.49
C ALA A 182 28.49 -0.33 -13.87
N GLU A 183 28.26 -1.32 -13.01
CA GLU A 183 28.63 -2.71 -13.27
C GLU A 183 27.84 -3.31 -14.45
N GLN A 184 26.52 -3.09 -14.49
CA GLN A 184 25.69 -3.56 -15.61
C GLN A 184 26.12 -2.93 -16.94
N GLN A 185 26.44 -1.63 -16.94
CA GLN A 185 26.93 -0.95 -18.14
C GLN A 185 28.27 -1.50 -18.62
N LYS A 186 29.18 -1.86 -17.69
CA LYS A 186 30.45 -2.50 -18.02
C LYS A 186 30.25 -3.89 -18.65
N GLN A 187 29.35 -4.69 -18.11
CA GLN A 187 29.05 -6.03 -18.66
C GLN A 187 28.40 -5.94 -20.05
N LEU A 188 27.47 -5.01 -20.23
CA LEU A 188 26.79 -4.80 -21.52
C LEU A 188 27.67 -4.12 -22.58
N ALA A 189 28.86 -3.64 -22.21
CA ALA A 189 29.85 -3.16 -23.18
C ALA A 189 30.50 -4.31 -23.98
N ASP A 190 30.46 -5.55 -23.46
CA ASP A 190 30.86 -6.75 -24.22
C ASP A 190 29.73 -7.15 -25.19
N PRO A 191 29.97 -7.13 -26.52
CA PRO A 191 28.96 -7.49 -27.51
C PRO A 191 28.45 -8.93 -27.38
N ALA A 192 29.31 -9.88 -27.00
CA ALA A 192 28.93 -11.29 -26.86
C ALA A 192 28.01 -11.49 -25.66
N PHE A 193 28.32 -10.83 -24.54
CA PHE A 193 27.46 -10.82 -23.36
C PHE A 193 26.11 -10.16 -23.68
N ARG A 194 26.13 -9.00 -24.36
CA ARG A 194 24.91 -8.28 -24.73
C ARG A 194 23.99 -9.12 -25.62
N ALA A 195 24.52 -9.79 -26.63
CA ALA A 195 23.75 -10.67 -27.50
C ALA A 195 23.11 -11.82 -26.71
N ARG A 196 23.85 -12.42 -25.75
CA ARG A 196 23.32 -13.47 -24.87
C ARG A 196 22.21 -12.96 -23.96
N ALA A 197 22.40 -11.78 -23.35
CA ALA A 197 21.41 -11.15 -22.49
C ALA A 197 20.10 -10.84 -23.25
N GLN A 198 20.21 -10.37 -24.49
CA GLN A 198 19.06 -10.12 -25.36
C GLN A 198 18.33 -11.42 -25.73
N GLY A 199 19.08 -12.49 -26.05
CA GLY A 199 18.49 -13.81 -26.33
C GLY A 199 17.71 -14.36 -25.13
N LEU A 200 18.25 -14.25 -23.91
CA LEU A 200 17.56 -14.68 -22.69
C LEU A 200 16.29 -13.87 -22.42
N ALA A 201 16.34 -12.55 -22.60
CA ALA A 201 15.17 -11.69 -22.42
C ALA A 201 14.04 -11.99 -23.43
N ALA A 202 14.37 -12.38 -24.66
CA ALA A 202 13.38 -12.79 -25.67
C ALA A 202 12.66 -14.08 -25.27
N VAL A 203 13.40 -15.07 -24.77
CA VAL A 203 12.84 -16.34 -24.28
C VAL A 203 11.90 -16.11 -23.09
N ASP A 204 12.31 -15.29 -22.11
CA ASP A 204 11.49 -14.97 -20.94
C ASP A 204 10.21 -14.20 -21.30
N SER A 205 10.19 -13.47 -22.42
CA SER A 205 9.02 -12.74 -22.91
C SER A 205 8.14 -13.56 -23.87
N GLY A 206 8.45 -14.83 -24.10
CA GLY A 206 7.64 -15.75 -24.90
C GLY A 206 7.73 -15.54 -26.41
N MET A 207 8.83 -14.96 -26.91
CA MET A 207 9.16 -14.88 -28.34
C MET A 207 9.96 -16.09 -28.81
#